data_AF-A0A1T4K6S0-F1
#
_entry.id   AF-A0A1T4K6S0-F1
#
_cell.length_a   1.000
_cell.length_b   1.000
_cell.length_c   1.000
_cell.angle_alpha   90.00
_cell.angle_beta   90.00
_cell.angle_gamma   90.00
#
_symmetry.space_group_name_H-M   'P 1'
#
loop_
_entity.id
_entity.type
_entity.pdbx_description
1 polymer ?
#
loop_
_entity_poly.entity_id
_entity_poly.type
_entity_poly.pdbx_seq_one_letter_code
_entity_poly.pdbx_strand_id
1 'polypeptide(L)' 'MKCPVCREEVDLFDICDNCGWQNNGPNEKETDSKGPNKMALKEARDAYKKGEQIL' A
#
# COMPACT_ATOMS: atom_id res chain seq x y z
N MET A 1 -3.88 11.20 3.84
CA MET A 1 -3.29 10.29 4.86
C MET A 1 -1.95 9.79 4.34
N LYS A 2 -1.08 9.28 5.20
CA LYS A 2 0.21 8.75 4.73
C LYS A 2 0.05 7.34 4.18
N CYS A 3 0.43 7.13 2.92
CA CYS A 3 0.45 5.82 2.29
C CYS A 3 1.25 4.84 3.17
N PRO A 4 0.70 3.65 3.48
CA PRO A 4 1.35 2.69 4.39
C PRO A 4 2.56 1.98 3.76
N VAL A 5 2.79 2.18 2.46
CA VAL A 5 3.91 1.64 1.70
C VAL A 5 5.03 2.68 1.57
N CYS A 6 4.77 3.80 0.90
CA CYS A 6 5.80 4.77 0.52
C CYS A 6 5.77 6.09 1.31
N ARG A 7 4.77 6.28 2.19
CA ARG A 7 4.58 7.50 3.01
C ARG A 7 4.26 8.78 2.24
N GLU A 8 3.96 8.69 0.94
CA GLU A 8 3.39 9.81 0.19
C GLU A 8 1.98 10.15 0.70
N GLU A 9 1.50 11.38 0.46
CA GLU A 9 0.09 11.68 0.69
C GLU A 9 -0.80 10.87 -0.27
N VAL A 10 -1.89 10.35 0.27
CA VAL A 10 -2.94 9.64 -0.48
C VAL A 10 -4.28 9.87 0.22
N ASP A 11 -5.36 9.97 -0.55
CA ASP A 11 -6.70 10.10 -0.01
C ASP A 11 -7.18 8.82 0.67
N LEU A 12 -8.20 8.94 1.53
CA LEU A 12 -8.76 7.80 2.23
C LEU A 12 -9.46 6.87 1.24
N PHE A 13 -9.14 5.57 1.30
CA PHE A 13 -9.70 4.54 0.41
C PHE A 13 -9.34 4.74 -1.07
N ASP A 14 -8.19 5.36 -1.35
CA ASP A 14 -7.70 5.65 -2.69
C ASP A 14 -6.39 4.90 -3.01
N ILE A 15 -6.00 4.94 -4.29
CA ILE A 15 -4.77 4.36 -4.82
C ILE A 15 -3.66 5.43 -4.75
N CYS A 16 -2.51 5.07 -4.18
CA CYS A 16 -1.37 5.97 -4.12
C CYS A 16 -0.72 6.12 -5.50
N ASP A 17 -0.74 7.33 -6.07
CA ASP A 17 -0.14 7.61 -7.39
C ASP A 17 1.37 7.30 -7.49
N ASN A 18 2.08 7.31 -6.35
CA ASN A 18 3.52 7.07 -6.32
C ASN A 18 3.88 5.56 -6.37
N CYS A 19 3.13 4.71 -5.65
CA CYS A 19 3.50 3.29 -5.50
C CYS A 19 2.42 2.30 -5.96
N GLY A 20 1.23 2.79 -6.33
CA GLY A 20 0.10 1.98 -6.78
C GLY A 20 -0.64 1.22 -5.68
N TRP A 21 -0.30 1.41 -4.40
CA TRP A 21 -0.98 0.73 -3.30
C TRP A 21 -2.35 1.34 -3.02
N GLN A 22 -3.40 0.51 -2.98
CA GLN A 22 -4.72 0.93 -2.53
C GLN A 22 -4.84 0.78 -1.01
N ASN A 23 -5.11 1.89 -0.31
CA ASN A 23 -5.19 1.90 1.15
C ASN A 23 -6.58 1.50 1.68
N ASN A 24 -6.61 0.94 2.88
CA ASN A 24 -7.85 0.54 3.58
C ASN A 24 -8.28 1.55 4.67
N GLY A 25 -7.79 2.79 4.59
CA GLY A 25 -8.01 3.82 5.60
C GLY A 25 -7.14 3.67 6.86
N PRO A 26 -7.48 4.34 7.98
CA PRO A 26 -6.57 4.51 9.12
C PRO A 26 -6.24 3.24 9.91
N ASN A 27 -7.03 2.18 9.76
CA ASN A 27 -6.93 0.95 10.56
C ASN A 27 -6.29 -0.22 9.80
N GLU A 28 -5.60 0.06 8.69
CA GLU A 28 -4.97 -0.96 7.86
C GLU A 28 -3.83 -1.69 8.61
N LYS A 29 -3.86 -3.03 8.54
CA LYS A 29 -2.91 -3.92 9.20
C LYS A 29 -2.09 -4.70 8.16
N GLU A 30 -0.91 -5.14 8.57
CA GLU A 30 -0.04 -5.95 7.70
C GLU A 30 -0.68 -7.25 7.21
N THR A 31 -1.57 -7.80 8.05
CA THR A 31 -2.23 -9.09 7.86
C THR A 31 -3.64 -8.97 7.32
N ASP A 32 -4.09 -7.76 6.98
CA ASP A 32 -5.40 -7.60 6.38
C ASP A 32 -5.45 -8.38 5.06
N SER A 33 -6.64 -8.87 4.72
CA SER A 33 -6.84 -9.51 3.42
C SER A 33 -6.40 -8.54 2.33
N LYS A 34 -5.68 -9.04 1.32
CA LYS A 34 -5.09 -8.22 0.25
C LYS A 34 -6.12 -7.31 -0.43
N GLY A 35 -7.40 -7.72 -0.39
CA GLY A 35 -8.50 -6.97 -0.96
C GLY A 35 -8.26 -6.80 -2.46
N PRO A 36 -8.26 -5.57 -2.98
CA PRO A 36 -7.96 -5.29 -4.39
C PRO A 36 -6.46 -5.38 -4.75
N ASN A 37 -5.57 -5.42 -3.76
CA ASN A 37 -4.12 -5.53 -4.00
C ASN A 37 -3.73 -6.98 -4.34
N LYS A 38 -2.65 -7.17 -5.12
CA LYS A 38 -2.13 -8.52 -5.45
C LYS A 38 -1.23 -9.12 -4.36
N MET A 39 -0.78 -8.29 -3.42
CA MET A 39 0.13 -8.69 -2.35
C MET A 39 -0.32 -8.12 -0.99
N ALA A 40 0.18 -8.70 0.10
CA ALA A 40 -0.06 -8.21 1.44
C ALA A 40 0.75 -6.92 1.67
N LEU A 41 0.31 -6.09 2.61
CA LEU A 41 0.95 -4.79 2.86
C LEU A 41 2.44 -4.92 3.24
N LYS A 42 2.81 -6.00 3.95
CA LYS A 42 4.22 -6.30 4.24
C LYS A 42 5.02 -6.59 2.96
N GLU A 43 4.47 -7.40 2.07
CA GLU A 43 5.08 -7.74 0.77
C GLU A 43 5.27 -6.48 -0.07
N ALA A 44 4.27 -5.59 -0.09
CA ALA A 44 4.34 -4.31 -0.80
C ALA A 44 5.44 -3.39 -0.28
N ARG A 45 5.61 -3.28 1.05
CA ARG A 45 6.72 -2.51 1.63
C ARG A 45 8.08 -3.09 1.26
N ASP A 46 8.21 -4.41 1.28
CA ASP A 46 9.47 -5.08 0.95
C ASP A 46 9.79 -4.93 -0.55
N ALA A 47 8.80 -5.04 -1.43
CA ALA A 47 8.93 -4.78 -2.87
C ALA A 47 9.32 -3.32 -3.14
N TYR A 48 8.64 -2.35 -2.51
CA TYR A 48 8.95 -0.92 -2.67
C TYR A 48 10.41 -0.60 -2.30
N LYS A 49 10.91 -1.14 -1.18
CA LYS A 49 12.30 -0.94 -0.74
C LYS A 49 13.33 -1.50 -1.72
N LYS A 50 12.97 -2.56 -2.45
CA LYS A 50 13.82 -3.16 -3.48
C LYS A 50 13.69 -2.49 -4.85
N GLY A 51 12.77 -1.52 -4.99
CA GLY A 51 12.43 -0.93 -6.29
C GLY A 51 11.65 -1.89 -7.20
N GLU A 52 11.03 -2.92 -6.64
CA GLU A 52 10.19 -3.87 -7.36
C GLU A 52 8.77 -3.29 -7.55
N GLN A 53 8.07 -3.80 -8.56
CA GLN A 53 6.71 -3.37 -8.87
C GLN A 53 5.69 -3.97 -7.89
N ILE A 54 4.76 -3.14 -7.40
CA ILE A 54 3.76 -3.51 -6.37
C ILE A 54 2.40 -3.88 -7.00
N LEU A 55 2.21 -3.55 -8.29
CA LEU A 55 0.95 -3.69 -9.05
C LEU A 55 0.36 -5.11 -9.06
#